data_AF-A0A2M8P639-F1
#
_entry.id   AF-A0A2M8P639-F1
#
_cell.length_a   1.000
_cell.length_b   1.000
_cell.length_c   1.000
_cell.angle_alpha   90.00
_cell.angle_beta   90.00
_cell.angle_gamma   90.00
#
_symmetry.space_group_name_H-M   'P 1'
#
loop_
_entity.id
_entity.type
_entity.pdbx_description
1 polymer ?
#
loop_
_entity_poly.entity_id
_entity_poly.type
_entity_poly.pdbx_seq_one_letter_code
_entity_poly.pdbx_strand_id
1 'polypeptide(L)'
;LPMVAFSLPGSVVILRGFFMAIPTELEDAAYIDGCSTLGFFRFILLPMARPAIAAVATLQVIGAWNEYFLPLLVLNDPKLWP
;
A
#
# COMPACT_ATOMS: atom_id res chain seq x y z
N LEU A 1 -7.45 -13.39 1.54
CA LEU A 1 -8.56 -12.47 1.84
C LEU A 1 -8.46 -11.85 3.24
N PRO A 2 -8.35 -12.61 4.36
CA PRO A 2 -8.28 -12.01 5.70
C PRO A 2 -7.06 -11.11 5.91
N MET A 3 -5.86 -11.52 5.49
CA MET A 3 -4.63 -10.70 5.64
C MET A 3 -4.75 -9.33 4.96
N VAL A 4 -5.35 -9.27 3.77
CA VAL A 4 -5.59 -8.00 3.07
C VAL A 4 -6.56 -7.14 3.87
N ALA A 5 -7.67 -7.70 4.33
CA ALA A 5 -8.65 -6.97 5.15
C ALA A 5 -8.03 -6.36 6.42
N PHE A 6 -7.16 -7.09 7.11
CA PHE A 6 -6.52 -6.62 8.35
C PHE A 6 -5.40 -5.60 8.14
N SER A 7 -4.72 -5.66 7.00
CA SER A 7 -3.57 -4.78 6.70
C SER A 7 -3.95 -3.50 5.92
N LEU A 8 -5.15 -3.46 5.35
CA LEU A 8 -5.68 -2.30 4.63
C LEU A 8 -5.69 -1.01 5.47
N PRO A 9 -6.18 -0.97 6.72
CA PRO A 9 -6.21 0.26 7.51
C PRO A 9 -4.81 0.88 7.69
N GLY A 10 -3.79 0.07 8.00
CA GLY A 10 -2.42 0.55 8.11
C GLY A 10 -1.87 1.10 6.80
N SER A 11 -2.15 0.41 5.69
CA SER A 11 -1.78 0.86 4.35
C SER A 11 -2.42 2.21 4.00
N VAL A 12 -3.70 2.41 4.35
CA VAL A 12 -4.43 3.66 4.12
C VAL A 12 -3.85 4.81 4.94
N VAL A 13 -3.47 4.58 6.20
CA VAL A 13 -2.85 5.61 7.05
C VAL A 13 -1.52 6.09 6.45
N ILE A 14 -0.68 5.17 6.00
CA ILE A 14 0.61 5.48 5.37
C ILE A 14 0.39 6.29 4.08
N LEU A 15 -0.46 5.79 3.18
CA LEU A 15 -0.73 6.44 1.90
C LEU A 15 -1.39 7.81 2.08
N ARG A 16 -2.32 7.95 3.04
CA ARG A 16 -2.93 9.24 3.37
C ARG A 16 -1.91 10.23 3.88
N GLY A 17 -1.01 9.81 4.77
CA GLY A 17 0.09 10.65 5.25
C GLY A 17 0.97 11.15 4.11
N PHE A 18 1.29 10.27 3.15
CA PHE A 18 2.03 10.64 1.96
C PHE A 18 1.27 11.63 1.08
N PHE A 19 0.00 11.38 0.78
CA PHE A 19 -0.81 12.28 -0.06
C PHE A 19 -0.97 13.66 0.56
N MET A 20 -1.11 13.77 1.89
CA MET A 20 -1.18 15.08 2.58
C MET A 20 0.14 15.85 2.55
N ALA A 21 1.28 15.18 2.31
CA ALA A 21 2.57 15.84 2.17
C ALA A 21 2.79 16.41 0.74
N ILE A 22 1.92 16.06 -0.21
CA ILE A 22 1.98 16.59 -1.57
C ILE A 22 1.45 18.04 -1.54
N PRO A 23 2.22 19.02 -2.05
CA PRO A 23 1.78 20.42 -2.07
C PRO A 23 0.52 20.62 -2.91
N THR A 24 -0.45 21.39 -2.41
CA THR A 24 -1.73 21.66 -3.10
C THR A 24 -1.54 22.52 -4.34
N GLU A 25 -0.44 23.28 -4.43
CA GLU A 25 -0.10 24.12 -5.59
C GLU A 25 0.10 23.30 -6.87
N LEU A 26 0.45 22.01 -6.75
CA LEU A 26 0.54 21.09 -7.90
C LEU A 26 -0.83 20.79 -8.51
N GLU A 27 -1.86 20.71 -7.67
CA GLU A 27 -3.24 20.52 -8.13
C GLU A 27 -3.74 21.79 -8.82
N ASP A 28 -3.50 22.96 -8.22
CA ASP A 28 -3.85 24.25 -8.82
C ASP A 28 -3.16 24.47 -10.18
N ALA A 29 -1.86 24.17 -10.27
CA ALA A 29 -1.12 24.24 -11.53
C ALA A 29 -1.70 23.30 -12.60
N ALA A 30 -2.03 22.06 -12.22
CA ALA A 30 -2.63 21.09 -13.13
C ALA A 30 -4.01 21.55 -13.63
N TYR A 31 -4.81 22.20 -12.79
CA TYR A 31 -6.09 22.78 -13.21
C TYR A 31 -5.91 23.95 -14.17
N ILE A 32 -4.92 24.83 -13.94
CA ILE A 32 -4.59 25.92 -14.86
C ILE A 32 -4.15 25.37 -16.23
N ASP A 33 -3.43 24.25 -16.26
CA ASP A 33 -3.02 23.53 -17.47
C ASP A 33 -4.18 22.77 -18.16
N GLY A 34 -5.40 22.87 -17.65
CA GLY A 34 -6.58 22.22 -18.21
C GLY A 34 -6.67 20.72 -17.92
N CYS A 35 -5.93 20.22 -16.94
CA CYS A 35 -6.00 18.83 -16.53
C CYS A 35 -7.30 18.56 -15.74
N SER A 36 -7.99 17.48 -16.09
CA SER A 36 -9.14 17.01 -15.30
C SER A 36 -8.69 16.42 -13.96
N THR A 37 -9.57 16.37 -12.96
CA THR A 37 -9.27 15.77 -11.64
C THR A 37 -8.78 14.32 -11.74
N LEU A 38 -9.40 13.52 -12.62
CA LEU A 38 -8.98 12.13 -12.86
C LEU A 38 -7.62 12.07 -13.58
N GLY A 39 -7.35 13.05 -14.46
CA GLY A 39 -6.05 13.24 -15.10
C GLY A 39 -4.96 13.55 -14.08
N PHE A 40 -5.20 14.51 -13.18
CA PHE A 40 -4.28 14.86 -12.10
C PHE A 40 -3.98 13.63 -11.23
N PHE A 41 -5.02 12.88 -10.81
CA PHE A 41 -4.84 11.64 -10.07
C PHE A 41 -3.94 10.64 -10.81
N ARG A 42 -4.24 10.36 -12.08
CA ARG A 42 -3.56 9.30 -12.84
C ARG A 42 -2.14 9.65 -13.28
N PHE A 43 -1.93 10.90 -13.68
CA PHE A 43 -0.69 11.36 -14.33
C PHE A 43 0.27 12.10 -13.40
N ILE A 44 -0.22 12.66 -12.28
CA ILE A 44 0.60 13.44 -11.34
C ILE A 44 0.62 12.75 -9.97
N LEU A 45 -0.54 12.58 -9.34
CA LEU A 45 -0.63 12.06 -7.97
C LEU A 45 -0.13 10.60 -7.86
N LEU A 46 -0.60 9.71 -8.74
CA LEU A 46 -0.26 8.29 -8.70
C LEU A 46 1.23 8.02 -8.97
N PRO A 47 1.88 8.66 -9.98
CA PRO A 47 3.33 8.53 -10.18
C PRO A 47 4.16 9.07 -9.01
N MET A 48 3.75 10.18 -8.39
CA MET A 48 4.42 10.70 -7.19
C MET A 48 4.26 9.77 -6.00
N ALA A 49 3.15 9.04 -5.90
CA ALA A 49 2.91 8.07 -4.83
C ALA A 49 3.60 6.71 -5.01
N ARG A 50 4.27 6.46 -6.14
CA ARG A 50 5.03 5.21 -6.40
C ARG A 50 5.96 4.80 -5.26
N PRO A 51 6.81 5.68 -4.67
CA PRO A 51 7.65 5.30 -3.53
C PRO A 51 6.84 4.86 -2.30
N ALA A 52 5.75 5.55 -1.97
CA ALA A 52 4.89 5.18 -0.85
C ALA A 52 4.17 3.85 -1.09
N ILE A 53 3.67 3.63 -2.31
CA ILE A 53 3.07 2.37 -2.73
C ILE A 53 4.09 1.23 -2.63
N ALA A 54 5.34 1.45 -3.06
CA ALA A 54 6.41 0.47 -2.95
C ALA A 54 6.75 0.13 -1.48
N ALA A 55 6.75 1.11 -0.59
CA ALA A 55 6.96 0.89 0.84
C ALA A 55 5.85 0.02 1.44
N VAL A 56 4.58 0.37 1.18
CA VAL A 56 3.42 -0.41 1.62
C VAL A 56 3.47 -1.82 1.04
N ALA A 57 3.74 -1.97 -0.26
CA ALA A 57 3.84 -3.28 -0.89
C ALA A 57 4.93 -4.15 -0.23
N THR A 58 6.09 -3.57 0.08
CA THR A 58 7.18 -4.26 0.77
C THR A 58 6.74 -4.75 2.15
N LEU A 59 6.10 -3.89 2.95
CA LEU A 59 5.59 -4.27 4.28
C LEU A 59 4.60 -5.43 4.20
N GLN A 60 3.73 -5.41 3.18
CA GLN A 60 2.74 -6.47 2.97
C GLN A 60 3.37 -7.79 2.55
N VAL A 61 4.39 -7.75 1.69
CA VAL A 61 5.14 -8.94 1.28
C VAL A 61 5.86 -9.56 2.48
N ILE A 62 6.47 -8.75 3.35
CA ILE A 62 7.11 -9.23 4.58
C ILE A 62 6.08 -9.90 5.49
N GLY A 63 4.90 -9.28 5.69
CA GLY A 63 3.82 -9.86 6.48
C GLY A 63 3.36 -11.21 5.93
N ALA A 64 3.13 -11.29 4.62
CA ALA A 64 2.75 -12.52 3.93
C ALA A 64 3.82 -13.62 4.07
N TRP A 65 5.09 -13.25 4.01
CA TRP A 65 6.19 -14.19 4.17
C TRP A 65 6.29 -14.73 5.60
N ASN A 66 6.02 -13.89 6.60
CA ASN A 66 6.04 -14.31 8.01
C ASN A 66 4.90 -15.29 8.32
N GLU A 67 3.72 -15.11 7.74
CA GLU A 67 2.59 -16.03 7.93
C GLU A 67 2.85 -17.44 7.35
N TYR A 68 3.78 -17.59 6.38
CA TYR A 68 4.14 -18.88 5.80
C TYR A 68 4.93 -19.79 6.77
N PHE A 69 5.66 -19.24 7.73
CA PHE A 69 6.48 -20.04 8.65
C PHE A 69 5.65 -20.92 9.59
N LEU A 70 4.48 -20.45 10.03
CA LEU A 70 3.60 -21.18 10.94
C LEU A 70 3.08 -22.51 10.33
N PRO A 71 2.45 -22.54 9.15
CA PRO A 71 2.02 -23.79 8.53
C PRO A 71 3.20 -24.69 8.15
N LEU A 72 4.35 -24.13 7.77
CA LEU A 72 5.55 -24.92 7.50
C LEU A 72 5.98 -25.70 8.76
N LEU A 73 5.98 -25.09 9.94
CA LEU A 73 6.31 -25.75 11.20
C LEU A 73 5.27 -26.83 11.58
N VAL A 74 3.99 -26.48 11.52
CA VAL A 74 2.88 -27.35 11.95
C VAL A 74 2.72 -28.56 11.03
N LEU A 75 2.92 -28.40 9.72
CA LEU A 75 2.77 -29.48 8.75
C LEU A 75 3.98 -30.42 8.71
N ASN A 76 5.16 -29.98 9.15
CA ASN A 76 6.38 -30.79 9.14
C ASN A 76 6.66 -31.54 10.45
N ASP A 77 5.94 -31.26 11.54
CA ASP A 77 6.09 -31.99 12.80
C ASP A 77 4.88 -32.92 13.06
N PRO A 78 5.03 -34.25 12.84
CA PRO A 78 3.95 -35.22 13.04
C PRO A 78 3.40 -35.26 14.46
N LYS A 79 4.11 -34.70 15.45
CA LYS A 79 3.67 -34.60 16.85
C LYS A 79 2.70 -33.44 17.10
N LEU A 80 2.62 -32.46 16.21
CA LEU A 80 1.71 -31.32 16.30
C LEU A 80 0.38 -31.56 15.57
N TRP A 81 0.22 -32.73 14.95
CA TRP A 81 -1.06 -33.16 14.38
C TRP A 81 -2.02 -33.60 15.51
N PRO A 82 -3.27 -33.11 15.53
CA PRO A 82 -4.28 -33.57 16.48
C PRO A 82 -4.71 -35.03 16.24
#